data_AF-A0A966D5H0-F1
#
_entry.id   AF-A0A966D5H0-F1
#
_cell.length_a   1.000
_cell.length_b   1.000
_cell.length_c   1.000
_cell.angle_alpha   90.00
_cell.angle_beta   90.00
_cell.angle_gamma   90.00
#
_symmetry.space_group_name_H-M   'P 1'
#
loop_
_entity.id
_entity.type
_entity.pdbx_description
1 polymer ?
#
loop_
_entity_poly.entity_id
_entity_poly.type
_entity_poly.pdbx_seq_one_letter_code
_entity_poly.pdbx_strand_id
1 'polypeptide(L)'
;MKNILIIGSLGQLGSEIALECRKRYGDDHVVLTDIRNDVNKPLVEGGPFYLVDARDGQSVDAIVKKHNIDTIYHLAAVLSARAEKDPLNAWNLNMGGLIA
;
A
#
# COMPACT_ATOMS: atom_id res chain seq x y z
N MET A 1 -13.64 11.95 -9.61
CA MET A 1 -12.29 11.89 -9.00
C MET A 1 -11.84 10.45 -9.01
N LYS A 2 -10.53 10.18 -9.06
CA LYS A 2 -10.00 8.82 -8.99
C LYS A 2 -10.06 8.31 -7.56
N ASN A 3 -10.41 7.04 -7.36
CA ASN A 3 -10.29 6.36 -6.07
C ASN A 3 -9.03 5.50 -6.08
N ILE A 4 -8.05 5.91 -5.30
CA ILE A 4 -6.69 5.39 -5.37
C ILE A 4 -6.41 4.53 -4.14
N LEU A 5 -5.88 3.34 -4.37
CA LEU A 5 -5.30 2.49 -3.33
C LEU A 5 -3.78 2.49 -3.46
N ILE A 6 -3.06 2.76 -2.37
CA ILE A 6 -1.60 2.64 -2.30
C ILE A 6 -1.24 1.51 -1.34
N ILE A 7 -0.61 0.47 -1.86
CA ILE A 7 -0.14 -0.71 -1.10
C ILE A 7 1.36 -0.54 -0.84
N GLY A 8 1.79 -0.70 0.42
CA GLY A 8 3.15 -0.34 0.85
C GLY A 8 3.32 1.18 1.00
N SER A 9 2.26 1.86 1.47
CA SER A 9 2.18 3.32 1.52
C SER A 9 3.14 3.99 2.50
N LEU A 10 3.74 3.25 3.43
CA LEU A 10 4.67 3.79 4.44
C LEU A 10 6.14 3.54 4.09
N GLY A 11 6.43 3.06 2.88
CA GLY A 11 7.77 3.05 2.31
C GLY A 11 8.23 4.45 1.90
N GLN A 12 9.52 4.59 1.57
CA GLN A 12 10.14 5.88 1.21
C GLN A 12 9.41 6.59 0.06
N LEU A 13 9.06 5.86 -1.00
CA LEU A 13 8.29 6.42 -2.13
C LEU A 13 6.79 6.44 -1.84
N GLY A 14 6.28 5.45 -1.10
CA GLY A 14 4.86 5.32 -0.79
C GLY A 14 4.32 6.55 -0.05
N SER A 15 5.08 7.09 0.91
CA SER A 15 4.65 8.24 1.71
C SER A 15 4.57 9.53 0.88
N GLU A 16 5.53 9.74 -0.02
CA GLU A 16 5.56 10.91 -0.90
C GLU A 16 4.41 10.85 -1.93
N ILE A 17 4.19 9.68 -2.53
CA ILE A 17 3.09 9.46 -3.48
C ILE A 17 1.74 9.66 -2.77
N ALA A 18 1.59 9.15 -1.54
CA ALA A 18 0.38 9.30 -0.75
C ALA A 18 0.08 10.78 -0.44
N LEU A 19 1.08 11.54 -0.03
CA LEU A 19 0.94 12.97 0.25
C LEU A 19 0.48 13.74 -0.99
N GLU A 20 1.15 13.54 -2.13
CA GLU A 20 0.81 14.24 -3.37
C GLU A 20 -0.54 13.79 -3.94
N CYS A 21 -0.89 12.51 -3.82
CA CYS A 21 -2.20 12.01 -4.22
C CYS A 21 -3.30 12.64 -3.37
N ARG A 22 -3.14 12.68 -2.04
CA ARG A 22 -4.12 13.30 -1.13
C ARG A 22 -4.29 14.79 -1.38
N LYS A 23 -3.20 15.51 -1.61
CA LYS A 23 -3.23 16.92 -2.02
C LYS A 23 -4.00 17.16 -3.32
N ARG A 24 -3.91 16.23 -4.28
CA ARG A 24 -4.52 16.37 -5.61
C ARG A 24 -5.96 15.86 -5.69
N TYR A 25 -6.27 14.78 -4.97
CA TYR A 25 -7.52 14.04 -5.09
C TYR A 25 -8.37 14.06 -3.81
N GLY A 26 -7.86 14.62 -2.71
CA GLY A 26 -8.55 14.65 -1.42
C GLY A 26 -8.28 13.40 -0.57
N ASP A 27 -8.28 13.58 0.74
CA ASP A 27 -7.93 12.52 1.71
C ASP A 27 -8.83 11.29 1.60
N ASP A 28 -10.13 11.50 1.41
CA ASP A 28 -11.14 10.43 1.32
C ASP A 28 -11.03 9.57 0.04
N HIS A 29 -10.37 10.09 -0.99
CA HIS A 29 -10.19 9.39 -2.28
C HIS A 29 -8.89 8.58 -2.34
N VAL A 30 -8.03 8.67 -1.33
CA VAL A 30 -6.73 7.99 -1.30
C VAL A 30 -6.66 7.07 -0.09
N VAL A 31 -6.87 5.80 -0.35
CA VAL A 31 -6.80 4.72 0.64
C VAL A 31 -5.39 4.19 0.72
N LEU A 32 -4.88 4.07 1.93
CA LEU A 32 -3.51 3.63 2.20
C LEU A 32 -3.51 2.26 2.88
N THR A 33 -2.54 1.42 2.53
CA THR A 33 -2.32 0.12 3.19
C THR A 33 -0.85 -0.19 3.36
N ASP A 34 -0.51 -0.79 4.50
CA ASP A 34 0.83 -1.26 4.80
C ASP A 34 0.77 -2.35 5.89
N ILE A 35 1.87 -3.10 6.06
CA ILE A 35 2.02 -4.12 7.12
C ILE A 35 2.38 -3.51 8.48
N ARG A 36 2.60 -2.20 8.52
CA ARG A 36 2.93 -1.44 9.73
C ARG A 36 2.12 -0.15 9.81
N ASN A 37 2.03 0.44 11.00
CA ASN A 37 1.35 1.71 11.24
C ASN A 37 2.08 2.58 12.27
N ASP A 38 3.35 2.28 12.51
CA ASP A 38 4.20 2.87 13.55
C ASP A 38 4.97 4.10 13.06
N VAL A 39 5.05 4.31 11.74
CA VAL A 39 5.70 5.46 11.11
C VAL A 39 4.71 6.39 10.43
N ASN A 40 5.10 7.66 10.20
CA ASN A 40 4.29 8.65 9.51
C ASN A 40 2.85 8.74 10.03
N LYS A 41 2.68 8.82 11.36
CA LYS A 41 1.38 8.86 12.05
C LYS A 41 0.38 9.85 11.44
N PRO A 42 0.77 11.08 11.05
CA PRO A 42 -0.17 12.00 10.39
C PRO A 42 -0.76 11.44 9.09
N LEU A 43 0.00 10.64 8.34
CA LEU A 43 -0.48 10.01 7.11
C LEU A 43 -1.44 8.84 7.42
N VAL A 44 -1.13 8.06 8.46
CA VAL A 44 -1.99 6.96 8.95
C VAL A 44 -3.32 7.49 9.49
N GLU A 45 -3.30 8.62 10.20
CA GLU A 45 -4.47 9.18 10.89
C GLU A 45 -5.25 10.18 10.01
N GLY A 46 -4.62 10.73 8.98
CA GLY A 46 -5.20 11.78 8.12
C GLY A 46 -6.14 11.30 7.02
N GLY A 47 -6.58 10.04 7.04
CA GLY A 47 -7.52 9.51 6.04
C GLY A 47 -7.65 7.98 6.11
N PRO A 48 -8.34 7.34 5.15
CA PRO A 48 -8.54 5.89 5.17
C PRO A 48 -7.21 5.12 5.13
N PHE A 49 -6.98 4.29 6.15
CA PHE A 49 -5.80 3.45 6.28
C PHE A 49 -6.20 2.03 6.75
N TYR A 50 -5.56 1.00 6.20
CA TYR A 50 -5.73 -0.38 6.64
C TYR A 50 -4.38 -1.07 6.86
N LEU A 51 -4.22 -1.72 8.02
CA LEU A 51 -3.06 -2.55 8.32
C LEU A 51 -3.25 -3.93 7.67
N VAL A 52 -2.69 -4.11 6.47
CA VAL A 52 -2.93 -5.29 5.62
C VAL A 52 -1.62 -5.72 4.97
N ASP A 53 -1.38 -7.03 4.97
CA ASP A 53 -0.32 -7.65 4.17
C ASP A 53 -0.76 -7.73 2.71
N ALA A 54 0.11 -7.30 1.80
CA ALA A 54 -0.17 -7.31 0.37
C ALA A 54 -0.47 -8.73 -0.18
N ARG A 55 -0.07 -9.78 0.55
CA ARG A 55 -0.36 -11.18 0.20
C ARG A 55 -1.77 -11.63 0.61
N ASP A 56 -2.47 -10.85 1.43
CA ASP A 56 -3.86 -11.11 1.78
C ASP A 56 -4.80 -10.49 0.74
N GLY A 57 -4.92 -11.17 -0.41
CA GLY A 57 -5.74 -10.74 -1.53
C GLY A 57 -7.22 -10.57 -1.19
N GLN A 58 -7.75 -11.31 -0.21
CA GLN A 58 -9.13 -11.17 0.24
C GLN A 58 -9.35 -9.83 0.94
N SER A 59 -8.43 -9.44 1.82
CA SER A 59 -8.47 -8.14 2.48
C SER A 59 -8.29 -6.99 1.48
N VAL A 60 -7.38 -7.14 0.51
CA VAL A 60 -7.18 -6.14 -0.55
C VAL A 60 -8.44 -5.99 -1.41
N ASP A 61 -9.04 -7.10 -1.87
CA ASP A 61 -10.30 -7.11 -2.63
C ASP A 61 -11.46 -6.46 -1.86
N ALA A 62 -11.57 -6.73 -0.56
CA ALA A 62 -12.57 -6.10 0.30
C ALA A 62 -12.41 -4.57 0.35
N ILE A 63 -11.16 -4.08 0.41
CA ILE A 63 -10.85 -2.64 0.38
C ILE A 63 -11.19 -2.05 -0.99
N VAL A 64 -10.80 -2.73 -2.08
CA VAL A 64 -11.08 -2.32 -3.46
C VAL A 64 -12.58 -2.13 -3.67
N LYS A 65 -13.39 -3.11 -3.24
CA LYS A 65 -14.86 -3.05 -3.32
C LYS A 65 -15.45 -1.96 -2.43
N LYS A 66 -14.99 -1.86 -1.18
CA LYS A 66 -15.52 -0.90 -0.19
C LYS A 66 -15.35 0.55 -0.66
N HIS A 67 -14.23 0.88 -1.28
CA HIS A 67 -13.90 2.25 -1.69
C HIS A 67 -14.07 2.51 -3.19
N ASN A 68 -14.59 1.53 -3.95
CA ASN A 68 -14.72 1.61 -5.40
C ASN A 68 -13.42 2.04 -6.07
N ILE A 69 -12.30 1.38 -5.72
CA ILE A 69 -10.95 1.71 -6.19
C ILE A 69 -10.87 1.48 -7.70
N ASP A 70 -10.32 2.47 -8.42
CA ASP A 70 -10.09 2.42 -9.87
C ASP A 70 -8.60 2.42 -10.26
N THR A 71 -7.73 2.79 -9.32
CA THR A 71 -6.29 2.93 -9.53
C THR A 71 -5.54 2.35 -8.35
N ILE A 72 -4.56 1.47 -8.60
CA ILE A 72 -3.71 0.87 -7.56
C ILE A 72 -2.24 1.22 -7.82
N TYR A 73 -1.58 1.79 -6.81
CA TYR A 73 -0.11 1.83 -6.73
C TYR A 73 0.36 0.71 -5.82
N HIS A 74 0.91 -0.36 -6.41
CA HIS A 74 1.45 -1.49 -5.67
C HIS A 74 2.95 -1.33 -5.42
N LEU A 75 3.32 -0.91 -4.21
CA LEU A 75 4.69 -0.56 -3.81
C LEU A 75 5.26 -1.48 -2.72
N ALA A 76 4.49 -2.45 -2.24
CA ALA A 76 4.96 -3.42 -1.27
C ALA A 76 5.97 -4.38 -1.93
N ALA A 77 7.24 -4.30 -1.50
CA ALA A 77 8.30 -5.17 -2.00
C ALA A 77 9.48 -5.26 -1.03
N VAL A 78 10.24 -6.36 -1.12
CA VAL A 78 11.61 -6.48 -0.62
C VAL A 78 12.56 -6.02 -1.73
N LEU A 79 13.40 -5.02 -1.43
CA LEU A 79 14.40 -4.49 -2.35
C LEU A 79 15.64 -5.40 -2.43
N SER A 80 16.38 -5.27 -3.53
CA SER A 80 17.53 -6.11 -3.91
C SER A 80 18.47 -6.45 -2.75
N ALA A 81 19.03 -5.45 -2.04
CA ALA A 81 20.01 -5.68 -0.99
C ALA A 81 19.51 -6.58 0.17
N ARG A 82 18.20 -6.55 0.44
CA ARG A 82 17.57 -7.43 1.44
C ARG A 82 17.10 -8.74 0.82
N ALA A 83 16.66 -8.70 -0.44
CA ALA A 83 16.24 -9.88 -1.19
C ALA A 83 17.40 -10.87 -1.39
N GLU A 84 18.62 -10.41 -1.65
CA GLU A 84 19.80 -11.28 -1.78
C GLU A 84 20.14 -12.03 -0.47
N LYS A 85 19.73 -11.48 0.68
CA LYS A 85 19.95 -12.12 1.99
C LYS A 85 18.87 -13.15 2.34
N ASP A 86 17.68 -13.00 1.77
CA ASP A 86 16.54 -13.90 1.97
C ASP A 86 15.69 -13.97 0.68
N PRO A 87 16.15 -14.74 -0.33
CA PRO A 87 15.52 -14.75 -1.66
C PRO A 87 14.12 -15.36 -1.64
N LEU A 88 13.89 -16.37 -0.79
CA LEU A 88 12.60 -17.04 -0.71
C LEU A 88 11.53 -16.10 -0.15
N ASN A 89 11.83 -15.36 0.92
CA ASN A 89 10.90 -14.37 1.42
C ASN A 89 10.65 -13.24 0.41
N ALA A 90 11.69 -12.78 -0.28
CA ALA A 90 11.55 -11.76 -1.32
C ALA A 90 10.65 -12.23 -2.47
N TRP A 91 10.82 -13.48 -2.94
CA TRP A 91 9.93 -14.07 -3.94
C TRP A 91 8.49 -14.15 -3.43
N ASN A 92 8.29 -14.68 -2.22
CA ASN A 92 6.96 -14.85 -1.62
C ASN A 92 6.24 -13.51 -1.42
N LEU A 93 6.95 -12.45 -1.04
CA LEU A 93 6.34 -11.12 -0.92
C LEU A 93 6.12 -10.49 -2.30
N ASN A 94 7.15 -10.38 -3.13
CA ASN A 94 7.10 -9.59 -4.36
C ASN A 94 6.19 -10.25 -5.40
N MET A 95 6.28 -11.57 -5.57
CA MET A 95 5.44 -12.31 -6.51
C MET A 95 4.10 -12.70 -5.90
N GLY A 96 4.10 -13.14 -4.64
CA GLY A 96 2.85 -13.48 -3.95
C GLY A 96 1.93 -12.27 -3.80
N GLY A 97 2.46 -11.12 -3.41
CA GLY A 97 1.67 -9.88 -3.30
C GLY A 97 1.22 -9.30 -4.65
N LEU A 98 1.93 -9.58 -5.74
CA LEU A 98 1.52 -9.17 -7.09
C LEU A 98 0.37 -10.03 -7.64
N ILE A 99 0.31 -11.31 -7.27
CA ILE A 99 -0.64 -12.29 -7.80
C ILE A 99 -1.91 -12.40 -6.92
N ALA A 100 -1.80 -12.05 -5.64
CA ALA A 100 -2.83 -12.22 -4.61
C ALA A 100 -4.20 -11.60 -4.96
#